data_AF-A0A223I001-F1
#
_entry.id   AF-A0A223I001-F1
#
_cell.length_a   1.000
_cell.length_b   1.000
_cell.length_c   1.000
_cell.angle_alpha   90.00
_cell.angle_beta   90.00
_cell.angle_gamma   90.00
#
_symmetry.space_group_name_H-M   'P 1'
#
loop_
_entity.id
_entity.type
_entity.pdbx_description
1 polymer ?
#
loop_
_entity_poly.entity_id
_entity_poly.type
_entity_poly.pdbx_seq_one_letter_code
_entity_poly.pdbx_strand_id
1 'polypeptide(L)'
;MKVPVYDGESIVARVKYNNNLDLWDGSNWCRGTGRHLGLTRLKDGRFVLIHGSDWQGERDYAEIISDEEALQQILQARNDELLEKYFPEEAEKIDEMEEEE
;
A
#
# COMPACT_ATOMS: atom_id res chain seq x y z
N MET A 1 -12.87 -4.27 9.89
CA MET A 1 -13.59 -4.62 8.65
C MET A 1 -12.80 -5.66 7.88
N LYS A 2 -13.46 -6.58 7.13
CA LYS A 2 -12.77 -7.50 6.21
C LYS A 2 -13.08 -7.10 4.78
N VAL A 3 -12.05 -6.87 3.97
CA VAL A 3 -12.13 -6.39 2.58
C VAL A 3 -11.94 -7.57 1.62
N PRO A 4 -12.78 -7.73 0.59
CA PRO A 4 -12.57 -8.73 -0.45
C PRO A 4 -11.36 -8.34 -1.33
N VAL A 5 -10.51 -9.33 -1.60
CA VAL A 5 -9.38 -9.21 -2.53
C VAL A 5 -9.80 -9.72 -3.89
N TYR A 6 -9.67 -8.88 -4.90
CA TYR A 6 -9.95 -9.15 -6.29
C TYR A 6 -8.66 -9.49 -7.04
N ASP A 7 -8.78 -10.46 -7.93
CA ASP A 7 -7.81 -10.83 -8.95
C ASP A 7 -8.56 -10.74 -10.28
N GLY A 8 -8.49 -9.57 -10.92
CA GLY A 8 -9.40 -9.20 -12.01
C GLY A 8 -10.86 -9.18 -11.56
N GLU A 9 -11.70 -10.05 -12.15
CA GLU A 9 -13.14 -10.13 -11.85
C GLU A 9 -13.48 -11.15 -10.73
N SER A 10 -12.49 -11.88 -10.22
CA SER A 10 -12.68 -12.96 -9.25
C SER A 10 -12.23 -12.57 -7.84
N ILE A 11 -12.98 -13.01 -6.82
CA ILE A 11 -12.59 -12.82 -5.41
C ILE A 11 -11.74 -14.00 -4.97
N VAL A 12 -10.50 -13.73 -4.59
CA VAL A 12 -9.51 -14.76 -4.22
C VAL A 12 -9.29 -14.88 -2.72
N ALA A 13 -9.48 -13.79 -1.97
CA ALA A 13 -9.25 -13.76 -0.53
C ALA A 13 -10.07 -12.69 0.19
N ARG A 14 -10.00 -12.67 1.53
CA ARG A 14 -10.48 -11.55 2.34
C ARG A 14 -9.39 -11.16 3.33
N VAL A 15 -9.00 -9.90 3.31
CA VAL A 15 -7.96 -9.35 4.20
C VAL A 15 -8.56 -8.43 5.24
N LYS A 16 -7.83 -8.21 6.34
CA LYS A 16 -8.22 -7.22 7.34
C LYS A 16 -7.90 -5.83 6.77
N TYR A 17 -8.87 -4.93 6.78
CA TYR A 17 -8.66 -3.54 6.41
C TYR A 17 -7.50 -2.93 7.21
N ASN A 18 -6.61 -2.21 6.52
CA ASN A 18 -5.57 -1.40 7.10
C ASN A 18 -5.37 -0.15 6.22
N ASN A 19 -4.75 0.87 6.78
CA ASN A 19 -4.45 2.16 6.15
C ASN A 19 -3.00 2.57 6.42
N ASN A 20 -2.08 1.59 6.43
CA ASN A 20 -0.67 1.83 6.76
C ASN A 20 0.10 2.61 5.70
N LEU A 21 -0.47 2.80 4.50
CA LEU A 21 0.09 3.66 3.45
C LEU A 21 -0.46 5.10 3.50
N ASP A 22 -1.39 5.41 4.41
CA ASP A 22 -1.80 6.78 4.71
C ASP A 22 -0.72 7.49 5.53
N LEU A 23 0.41 7.80 4.91
CA LEU A 23 1.33 8.78 5.46
C LEU A 23 0.96 10.18 4.93
N TRP A 24 0.78 11.12 5.86
CA TRP A 24 0.45 12.49 5.57
C TRP A 24 1.73 13.30 5.30
N ASP A 25 1.98 13.66 4.04
CA ASP A 25 3.14 14.47 3.60
C ASP A 25 2.96 15.99 3.91
N GLY A 26 2.15 16.34 4.91
CA GLY A 26 1.96 17.74 5.34
C GLY A 26 1.13 18.62 4.39
N SER A 27 0.59 18.07 3.29
CA SER A 27 -0.20 18.81 2.30
C SER A 27 -1.63 18.27 2.19
N ASN A 28 -2.63 19.17 2.22
CA ASN A 28 -4.07 18.81 2.16
C ASN A 28 -4.52 18.20 0.81
N TRP A 29 -3.62 18.11 -0.17
CA TRP A 29 -3.86 17.53 -1.50
C TRP A 29 -3.16 16.21 -1.75
N CYS A 30 -2.39 15.68 -0.79
CA CYS A 30 -1.77 14.38 -0.96
C CYS A 30 -2.84 13.27 -0.88
N ARG A 31 -3.08 12.63 -2.03
CA ARG A 31 -3.93 11.45 -2.24
C ARG A 31 -5.45 11.61 -2.11
N GLY A 32 -5.93 12.85 -1.99
CA GLY A 32 -7.35 13.21 -2.10
C GLY A 32 -8.14 12.99 -0.80
N THR A 33 -9.04 13.91 -0.49
CA THR A 33 -9.86 13.87 0.73
C THR A 33 -10.66 12.57 0.84
N GLY A 34 -10.44 11.79 1.91
CA GLY A 34 -11.23 10.62 2.25
C GLY A 34 -10.92 9.35 1.45
N ARG A 35 -9.74 9.25 0.83
CA ARG A 35 -9.24 8.02 0.21
C ARG A 35 -8.08 7.48 1.03
N HIS A 36 -8.17 6.20 1.37
CA HIS A 36 -7.20 5.52 2.19
C HIS A 36 -6.52 4.39 1.43
N LEU A 37 -5.24 4.18 1.72
CA LEU A 37 -4.47 3.10 1.14
C LEU A 37 -3.86 2.23 2.23
N GLY A 38 -3.99 0.93 2.00
CA GLY A 38 -3.40 -0.09 2.84
C GLY A 38 -2.59 -1.07 2.01
N LEU A 39 -1.49 -1.56 2.56
CA LEU A 39 -0.72 -2.65 1.98
C LEU A 39 -0.69 -3.84 2.93
N THR A 40 -0.91 -5.02 2.39
CA THR A 40 -0.70 -6.26 3.12
C THR A 40 -0.10 -7.33 2.24
N ARG A 41 0.61 -8.27 2.86
CA ARG A 41 1.17 -9.44 2.17
C ARG A 41 0.37 -10.67 2.55
N LEU A 42 -0.10 -11.42 1.56
CA LEU A 42 -0.75 -12.71 1.78
C LEU A 42 0.26 -13.74 2.28
N LYS A 43 -0.24 -14.83 2.87
CA LYS A 43 0.61 -15.97 3.30
C LYS A 43 1.39 -16.61 2.14
N ASP A 44 0.87 -16.44 0.93
CA ASP A 44 1.41 -16.94 -0.32
C ASP A 44 2.57 -16.07 -0.86
N GLY A 45 2.83 -14.91 -0.26
CA GLY A 45 3.86 -13.96 -0.68
C GLY A 45 3.34 -12.80 -1.52
N ARG A 46 2.19 -12.95 -2.18
CA ARG A 46 1.57 -11.89 -3.01
C ARG A 46 1.20 -10.65 -2.20
N PHE A 47 1.46 -9.47 -2.76
CA PHE A 47 1.05 -8.20 -2.20
C PHE A 47 -0.39 -7.86 -2.57
N VAL A 48 -1.06 -7.20 -1.64
CA VAL A 48 -2.45 -6.78 -1.77
C VAL A 48 -2.55 -5.32 -1.38
N LEU A 49 -3.05 -4.52 -2.32
CA LEU A 49 -3.36 -3.11 -2.13
C LEU A 49 -4.82 -2.98 -1.71
N ILE A 50 -5.08 -2.29 -0.62
CA ILE A 50 -6.40 -2.06 -0.06
C ILE A 50 -6.77 -0.61 -0.36
N HIS A 51 -7.87 -0.43 -1.07
CA HIS A 51 -8.48 0.87 -1.34
C HIS A 51 -9.64 1.08 -0.38
N GLY A 52 -9.47 2.03 0.54
CA GLY A 52 -10.52 2.53 1.43
C GLY A 52 -11.06 3.86 0.94
N SER A 53 -12.35 4.12 1.18
CA SER A 53 -12.94 5.44 0.94
C SER A 53 -13.97 5.79 2.02
N ASP A 54 -13.88 7.00 2.57
CA ASP A 54 -14.87 7.56 3.51
C ASP A 54 -16.12 8.10 2.80
N TRP A 55 -16.14 8.11 1.46
CA TRP A 55 -17.26 8.62 0.69
C TRP A 55 -18.45 7.65 0.74
N GLN A 56 -19.61 8.17 1.14
CA GLN A 56 -20.86 7.40 1.18
C GLN A 56 -21.19 6.83 -0.20
N GLY A 57 -21.14 5.50 -0.31
CA GLY A 57 -21.49 4.75 -1.52
C GLY A 57 -20.30 4.06 -2.20
N GLU A 58 -19.07 4.47 -1.89
CA GLU A 58 -17.88 3.71 -2.28
C GLU A 58 -17.68 2.54 -1.31
N ARG A 59 -17.28 1.39 -1.84
CA ARG A 59 -17.00 0.18 -1.05
C ARG A 59 -15.51 -0.04 -1.00
N ASP A 60 -15.01 -0.39 0.17
CA ASP A 60 -13.64 -0.83 0.30
C ASP A 60 -13.42 -2.11 -0.51
N TYR A 61 -12.36 -2.12 -1.32
CA TYR A 61 -11.92 -3.29 -2.06
C TYR A 61 -10.41 -3.41 -1.96
N ALA A 62 -9.90 -4.58 -2.28
CA ALA A 62 -8.47 -4.81 -2.35
C ALA A 62 -8.13 -5.56 -3.63
N GLU A 63 -6.94 -5.36 -4.14
CA GLU A 63 -6.46 -5.98 -5.38
C GLU A 63 -5.06 -6.57 -5.18
N ILE A 64 -4.77 -7.64 -5.90
CA ILE A 64 -3.42 -8.20 -5.94
C ILE A 64 -2.57 -7.33 -6.85
N ILE A 65 -1.43 -6.89 -6.33
CA ILE A 65 -0.45 -6.10 -7.08
C ILE A 65 0.88 -6.83 -7.14
N SER A 66 1.71 -6.42 -8.10
CA SER A 66 3.07 -6.95 -8.24
C SER A 66 4.00 -6.40 -7.17
N ASP A 67 5.12 -7.06 -6.93
CA ASP A 67 6.13 -6.63 -5.95
C ASP A 67 6.67 -5.22 -6.30
N GLU A 68 6.92 -4.95 -7.59
CA GLU A 68 7.36 -3.65 -8.09
C GLU A 68 6.33 -2.54 -7.83
N GLU A 69 5.04 -2.84 -8.01
CA GLU A 69 3.96 -1.89 -7.72
C GLU A 69 3.84 -1.63 -6.21
N ALA A 70 4.03 -2.67 -5.40
CA ALA A 70 4.01 -2.55 -3.94
C ALA A 70 5.15 -1.66 -3.45
N LEU A 71 6.36 -1.86 -3.98
CA LEU A 71 7.51 -1.00 -3.74
C LEU A 71 7.18 0.44 -4.11
N GLN A 72 6.69 0.68 -5.33
CA GLN A 72 6.39 2.04 -5.80
C GLN A 72 5.35 2.74 -4.92
N GLN A 73 4.33 2.02 -4.43
CA GLN A 73 3.35 2.57 -3.50
C GLN A 73 3.95 2.93 -2.15
N ILE A 74 4.84 2.10 -1.60
CA ILE A 74 5.56 2.37 -0.35
C ILE A 74 6.47 3.59 -0.49
N LEU A 75 7.24 3.67 -1.58
CA LEU A 75 8.12 4.81 -1.87
C LEU A 75 7.33 6.11 -2.04
N GLN A 76 6.21 6.06 -2.76
CA GLN A 76 5.33 7.22 -2.89
C GLN A 76 4.65 7.59 -1.56
N ALA A 77 4.49 6.65 -0.64
CA ALA A 77 3.97 6.91 0.70
C ALA A 77 5.07 7.37 1.68
N ARG A 78 6.36 7.35 1.28
CA ARG A 78 7.51 7.65 2.14
C ARG A 78 7.46 6.91 3.47
N ASN A 79 7.10 5.63 3.43
CA ASN A 79 6.98 4.80 4.62
C ASN A 79 8.18 3.85 4.74
N ASP A 80 9.24 4.35 5.37
CA ASP A 80 10.51 3.63 5.54
C ASP A 80 10.34 2.34 6.36
N GLU A 81 9.46 2.35 7.37
CA GLU A 81 9.17 1.16 8.18
C GLU A 81 8.58 0.02 7.34
N LEU A 82 7.70 0.34 6.38
CA LEU A 82 7.16 -0.66 5.46
C LEU A 82 8.18 -1.07 4.39
N LEU A 83 9.02 -0.13 3.97
CA LEU A 83 10.08 -0.39 3.00
C LEU A 83 11.09 -1.38 3.57
N GLU A 84 11.70 -1.11 4.72
CA GLU A 84 12.63 -2.04 5.38
C GLU A 84 11.98 -3.41 5.68
N LYS A 85 10.70 -3.41 6.04
CA LYS A 85 9.99 -4.63 6.40
C LYS A 85 9.73 -5.56 5.23
N TYR A 86 9.39 -5.02 4.06
CA TYR A 86 9.02 -5.81 2.89
C TYR A 86 10.11 -5.90 1.84
N PHE A 87 10.93 -4.86 1.72
CA PHE A 87 11.95 -4.62 0.70
C PHE A 87 13.24 -4.06 1.33
N PRO A 88 13.91 -4.80 2.24
CA PRO A 88 15.11 -4.32 2.92
C PRO A 88 16.27 -4.03 1.96
N GLU A 89 16.39 -4.82 0.87
CA GLU A 89 17.44 -4.62 -0.13
C GLU A 89 17.22 -3.35 -0.96
N GLU A 90 15.97 -2.95 -1.21
CA GLU A 90 15.68 -1.68 -1.87
C GLU A 90 15.82 -0.48 -0.93
N ALA A 91 15.49 -0.65 0.36
CA ALA A 91 15.72 0.39 1.37
C ALA A 91 17.20 0.78 1.45
N GLU A 92 18.10 -0.21 1.58
CA GLU A 92 19.55 0.01 1.68
C GLU A 92 20.09 0.75 0.44
N LYS A 93 19.66 0.35 -0.76
CA LYS A 93 20.09 1.01 -2.01
C LYS A 93 19.65 2.47 -2.12
N ILE A 94 18.47 2.80 -1.58
CA ILE A 94 17.96 4.17 -1.63
C ILE A 94 18.73 5.04 -0.65
N ASP A 95 19.01 4.53 0.55
CA ASP A 95 19.83 5.20 1.56
C ASP A 95 21.26 5.45 1.06
N GLU A 96 21.89 4.43 0.43
CA GLU A 96 23.21 4.57 -0.22
C GLU A 96 23.24 5.64 -1.31
N MET A 97 22.12 5.83 -2.04
CA MET A 97 22.01 6.86 -3.08
C MET A 97 21.76 8.27 -2.52
N GLU A 98 21.11 8.41 -1.37
CA GLU A 98 20.92 9.71 -0.70
C GLU A 98 22.20 10.19 0.00
N GLU A 99 23.08 9.30 0.47
CA GLU A 99 24.36 9.69 1.08
C GLU A 99 25.43 10.20 0.08
N GLU A 100 25.24 10.02 -1.24
CA GLU A 100 26.16 10.54 -2.26
C GLU A 100 25.92 12.02 -2.67
N GLU A 101 25.00 12.77 -2.02
CA GLU A 101 24.77 14.22 -2.28
C GLU A 101 25.62 15.20 -1.45
#